data_AF-A0A2N4U322-F1
#
_entry.id   AF-A0A2N4U322-F1
#
_cell.length_a   1.000
_cell.length_b   1.000
_cell.length_c   1.000
_cell.angle_alpha   90.00
_cell.angle_beta   90.00
_cell.angle_gamma   90.00
#
_symmetry.space_group_name_H-M   'P 1'
#
loop_
_entity.id
_entity.type
_entity.pdbx_description
1 polymer ?
#
loop_
_entity_poly.entity_id
_entity_poly.type
_entity_poly.pdbx_seq_one_letter_code
_entity_poly.pdbx_strand_id
1 'polypeptide(L)'
;MAYFEDLAAIENPGKEHIVEFLTQAEAFLNGVVGFDIEGVDLHKDPPPLFTPALQELARTVLEKEIAASFNDLRSVVGGMPGEHREFVAHGLIGTPQHFALKVLGDLEKARSTFRRAWRWIRKMLILLDAVLKSIVDAAKSVVGFGVGAAVLEYKDALISMT
;
A
#
# COMPACT_ATOMS: atom_id res chain seq x y z
N MET A 1 1.34 12.58 -9.17
CA MET A 1 0.01 11.97 -9.15
C MET A 1 -0.46 11.88 -7.71
N ALA A 2 -1.77 11.90 -7.50
CA ALA A 2 -2.34 11.37 -6.27
C ALA A 2 -2.43 9.84 -6.38
N TYR A 3 -2.12 9.11 -5.32
CA TYR A 3 -2.12 7.64 -5.29
C TYR A 3 -3.49 7.07 -4.93
N PHE A 4 -4.18 7.66 -3.95
CA PHE A 4 -5.40 7.10 -3.35
C PHE A 4 -6.60 8.05 -3.40
N GLU A 5 -6.42 9.31 -3.80
CA GLU A 5 -7.52 10.28 -3.88
C GLU A 5 -8.65 9.84 -4.81
N ASP A 6 -8.32 9.21 -5.95
CA ASP A 6 -9.31 8.71 -6.91
C ASP A 6 -10.08 7.52 -6.33
N LEU A 7 -9.36 6.57 -5.70
CA LEU A 7 -9.96 5.42 -4.99
C LEU A 7 -10.86 5.87 -3.84
N ALA A 8 -10.51 6.95 -3.14
CA ALA A 8 -11.29 7.50 -2.04
C ALA A 8 -12.64 8.10 -2.49
N ALA A 9 -12.79 8.47 -3.76
CA ALA A 9 -14.03 9.02 -4.32
C ALA A 9 -15.09 7.95 -4.62
N ILE A 10 -14.73 6.67 -4.53
CA ILE A 10 -15.55 5.54 -4.98
C ILE A 10 -16.48 5.10 -3.84
N GLU A 11 -17.78 5.35 -3.97
CA GLU A 11 -18.78 5.10 -2.91
C GLU A 11 -19.02 3.61 -2.64
N ASN A 12 -18.96 2.76 -3.67
CA ASN A 12 -19.12 1.31 -3.57
C ASN A 12 -17.96 0.56 -4.25
N PRO A 13 -16.81 0.42 -3.57
CA PRO A 13 -15.67 -0.29 -4.11
C PRO A 13 -15.96 -1.78 -4.32
N GLY A 14 -15.74 -2.25 -5.54
CA GLY A 14 -15.68 -3.67 -5.93
C GLY A 14 -14.25 -4.21 -6.10
N LYS A 15 -14.15 -5.44 -6.62
CA LYS A 15 -12.89 -6.19 -6.78
C LYS A 15 -11.85 -5.44 -7.62
N GLU A 16 -12.27 -4.80 -8.70
CA GLU A 16 -11.42 -3.99 -9.57
C GLU A 16 -10.66 -2.90 -8.81
N HIS A 17 -11.29 -2.32 -7.79
CA HIS A 17 -10.69 -1.30 -6.93
C HIS A 17 -9.67 -1.87 -5.94
N ILE A 18 -9.74 -3.17 -5.62
CA ILE A 18 -8.70 -3.87 -4.84
C ILE A 18 -7.44 -4.00 -5.71
N VAL A 19 -7.59 -4.37 -6.98
CA VAL A 19 -6.48 -4.49 -7.93
C VAL A 19 -5.83 -3.13 -8.18
N GLU A 20 -6.65 -2.10 -8.36
CA GLU A 20 -6.17 -0.72 -8.49
C GLU A 20 -5.45 -0.25 -7.22
N PHE A 21 -6.00 -0.53 -6.04
CA PHE A 21 -5.33 -0.24 -4.77
C PHE A 21 -3.94 -0.90 -4.68
N LEU A 22 -3.80 -2.17 -5.07
CA LEU A 22 -2.50 -2.85 -5.08
C LEU A 22 -1.47 -2.16 -6.00
N THR A 23 -1.92 -1.69 -7.17
CA THR A 23 -1.08 -0.90 -8.10
C THR A 23 -0.65 0.42 -7.49
N GLN A 24 -1.57 1.15 -6.85
CA GLN A 24 -1.26 2.44 -6.22
C GLN A 24 -0.39 2.29 -4.98
N ALA A 25 -0.59 1.21 -4.19
CA ALA A 25 0.26 0.88 -3.05
C ALA A 25 1.70 0.60 -3.50
N GLU A 26 1.89 -0.22 -4.54
CA GLU A 26 3.22 -0.47 -5.11
C GLU A 26 3.88 0.83 -5.62
N ALA A 27 3.12 1.67 -6.35
CA ALA A 27 3.63 2.95 -6.85
C ALA A 27 4.01 3.90 -5.70
N PHE A 28 3.23 3.92 -4.61
CA PHE A 28 3.54 4.72 -3.43
C PHE A 28 4.82 4.23 -2.75
N LEU A 29 5.00 2.91 -2.56
CA LEU A 29 6.22 2.34 -1.98
C LEU A 29 7.45 2.65 -2.85
N ASN A 30 7.31 2.58 -4.18
CA ASN A 30 8.33 3.03 -5.13
C ASN A 30 8.67 4.51 -4.92
N GLY A 31 7.67 5.40 -4.79
CA GLY A 31 7.88 6.82 -4.54
C GLY A 31 8.60 7.08 -3.21
N VAL A 32 8.21 6.38 -2.13
CA VAL A 32 8.86 6.49 -0.81
C VAL A 32 10.34 6.14 -0.90
N VAL A 33 10.70 5.02 -1.54
CA VAL A 33 12.08 4.54 -1.64
C VAL A 33 12.88 5.33 -2.68
N GLY A 34 12.23 5.78 -3.75
CA GLY A 34 12.76 6.64 -4.79
C GLY A 34 13.06 8.06 -4.35
N PHE A 35 12.50 8.47 -3.19
CA PHE A 35 12.39 9.87 -2.78
C PHE A 35 11.64 10.71 -3.82
N ASP A 36 10.72 10.08 -4.54
CA ASP A 36 9.96 10.64 -5.65
C ASP A 36 8.47 10.61 -5.31
N ILE A 37 8.10 11.38 -4.28
CA ILE A 37 6.70 11.64 -3.94
C ILE A 37 6.40 13.09 -4.30
N GLU A 38 5.42 13.28 -5.18
CA GLU A 38 5.08 14.61 -5.66
C GLU A 38 4.68 15.56 -4.52
N GLY A 39 5.29 16.74 -4.52
CA GLY A 39 5.01 17.79 -3.53
C GLY A 39 5.57 17.51 -2.14
N VAL A 40 6.48 16.54 -2.01
CA VAL A 40 7.11 16.18 -0.74
C VAL A 40 8.63 16.14 -0.89
N ASP A 41 9.33 17.06 -0.22
CA ASP A 41 10.80 17.06 -0.17
C ASP A 41 11.29 16.11 0.93
N LEU A 42 11.68 14.90 0.50
CA LEU A 42 12.16 13.83 1.39
C LEU A 42 13.64 13.96 1.76
N HIS A 43 14.40 14.81 1.06
CA HIS A 43 15.82 15.04 1.33
C HIS A 43 16.06 15.97 2.53
N LYS A 44 15.05 16.74 2.94
CA LYS A 44 15.18 17.78 3.97
C LYS A 44 15.39 17.23 5.40
N ASP A 45 14.89 16.03 5.70
CA ASP A 45 14.96 15.42 7.03
C ASP A 45 14.80 13.88 6.92
N PRO A 46 15.69 13.17 6.19
CA PRO A 46 15.55 11.73 6.00
C PRO A 46 15.64 11.02 7.36
N PRO A 47 14.86 9.94 7.56
CA PRO A 47 14.95 9.14 8.76
C PRO A 47 16.39 8.66 8.94
N PRO A 48 16.90 8.61 10.17
CA PRO A 48 18.29 8.25 10.42
C PRO A 48 18.64 6.84 9.92
N LEU A 49 17.64 5.96 9.77
CA LEU A 49 17.80 4.61 9.24
C LEU A 49 17.70 4.54 7.70
N PHE A 50 17.27 5.62 7.03
CA PHE A 50 17.20 5.70 5.57
C PHE A 50 18.52 6.23 4.97
N THR A 51 19.61 5.51 5.24
CA THR A 51 20.92 5.82 4.65
C THR A 51 20.93 5.49 3.14
N PRO A 52 21.80 6.10 2.31
CA PRO A 52 21.87 5.78 0.88
C PRO A 52 22.05 4.28 0.58
N ALA A 53 22.84 3.57 1.42
CA ALA A 53 23.03 2.13 1.28
C ALA A 53 21.75 1.34 1.57
N LEU A 54 21.00 1.72 2.60
CA LEU A 54 19.72 1.08 2.93
C LEU A 54 18.61 1.45 1.95
N GLN A 55 18.64 2.66 1.40
CA GLN A 55 17.73 3.08 0.32
C GLN A 55 17.95 2.22 -0.93
N GLU A 56 19.20 2.03 -1.34
CA GLU A 56 19.54 1.21 -2.52
C GLU A 56 19.19 -0.27 -2.32
N LEU A 57 19.42 -0.79 -1.10
CA LEU A 57 18.98 -2.13 -0.74
C LEU A 57 17.45 -2.24 -0.77
N ALA A 58 16.73 -1.29 -0.18
CA ALA A 58 15.27 -1.26 -0.18
C ALA A 58 14.72 -1.21 -1.61
N ARG A 59 15.35 -0.45 -2.51
CA ARG A 59 14.99 -0.38 -3.93
C ARG A 59 15.22 -1.72 -4.62
N THR A 60 16.38 -2.32 -4.41
CA THR A 60 16.72 -3.63 -5.00
C THR A 60 15.73 -4.71 -4.58
N VAL A 61 15.38 -4.77 -3.29
CA VAL A 61 14.42 -5.74 -2.76
C VAL A 61 13.02 -5.49 -3.34
N LEU A 62 12.61 -4.21 -3.41
CA LEU A 62 11.32 -3.83 -4.00
C LEU A 62 11.19 -4.34 -5.45
N GLU A 63 12.18 -4.03 -6.30
CA GLU A 63 12.16 -4.35 -7.72
C GLU A 63 12.25 -5.85 -8.00
N LYS A 64 13.04 -6.59 -7.20
CA LYS A 64 13.31 -8.01 -7.47
C LYS A 64 12.31 -8.96 -6.84
N GLU A 65 11.80 -8.65 -5.67
CA GLU A 65 11.02 -9.59 -4.84
C GLU A 65 9.60 -9.09 -4.59
N ILE A 66 9.47 -7.81 -4.25
CA ILE A 66 8.18 -7.26 -3.82
C ILE A 66 7.26 -6.98 -5.01
N ALA A 67 7.81 -6.50 -6.13
CA ALA A 67 7.05 -6.31 -7.36
C ALA A 67 6.44 -7.62 -7.87
N ALA A 68 7.19 -8.73 -7.79
CA ALA A 68 6.66 -10.07 -8.11
C ALA A 68 5.51 -10.44 -7.16
N SER A 69 5.67 -10.20 -5.86
CA SER A 69 4.62 -10.48 -4.87
C SER A 69 3.36 -9.64 -5.08
N PHE A 70 3.48 -8.38 -5.51
CA PHE A 70 2.33 -7.55 -5.91
C PHE A 70 1.64 -8.09 -7.17
N ASN A 71 2.41 -8.53 -8.17
CA ASN A 71 1.87 -9.17 -9.36
C ASN A 71 1.09 -10.45 -9.03
N ASP A 72 1.63 -11.29 -8.15
CA ASP A 72 0.95 -12.50 -7.69
C ASP A 72 -0.35 -12.17 -6.96
N LEU A 73 -0.33 -11.18 -6.05
CA LEU A 73 -1.55 -10.72 -5.37
C LEU A 73 -2.60 -10.21 -6.36
N ARG A 74 -2.22 -9.37 -7.33
CA ARG A 74 -3.13 -8.87 -8.36
C ARG A 74 -3.71 -10.02 -9.20
N SER A 75 -2.90 -11.01 -9.56
CA SER A 75 -3.33 -12.18 -10.30
C SER A 75 -4.35 -13.02 -9.53
N VAL A 76 -4.04 -13.34 -8.26
CA VAL A 76 -4.93 -14.11 -7.38
C VAL A 76 -6.25 -13.37 -7.15
N VAL A 77 -6.19 -12.12 -6.71
CA VAL A 77 -7.37 -11.29 -6.48
C VAL A 77 -8.17 -11.13 -7.78
N GLY A 78 -7.51 -10.86 -8.90
CA GLY A 78 -8.14 -10.71 -10.22
C GLY A 78 -8.91 -11.96 -10.66
N GLY A 79 -8.37 -13.14 -10.36
CA GLY A 79 -8.99 -14.44 -10.65
C GLY A 79 -10.16 -14.81 -9.74
N MET A 80 -10.32 -14.15 -8.59
CA MET A 80 -11.45 -14.41 -7.69
C MET A 80 -12.76 -13.81 -8.24
N PRO A 81 -13.92 -14.45 -7.99
CA PRO A 81 -15.23 -13.83 -8.24
C PRO A 81 -15.40 -12.48 -7.53
N GLY A 82 -16.11 -11.52 -8.13
CA GLY A 82 -16.28 -10.18 -7.55
C GLY A 82 -16.97 -10.17 -6.19
N GLU A 83 -17.90 -11.10 -5.96
CA GLU A 83 -18.62 -11.29 -4.70
C GLU A 83 -18.03 -12.41 -3.85
N HIS A 84 -16.73 -12.70 -4.00
CA HIS A 84 -16.09 -13.77 -3.23
C HIS A 84 -16.29 -13.53 -1.72
N ARG A 85 -16.73 -14.56 -0.99
CA ARG A 85 -17.08 -14.48 0.43
C ARG A 85 -16.00 -13.85 1.31
N GLU A 86 -14.74 -14.05 0.92
CA GLU A 86 -13.57 -13.58 1.68
C GLU A 86 -13.37 -12.08 1.49
N PHE A 87 -13.75 -11.51 0.35
CA PHE A 87 -13.76 -10.05 0.20
C PHE A 87 -14.76 -9.41 1.14
N VAL A 88 -15.93 -10.02 1.32
CA VAL A 88 -16.93 -9.56 2.30
C VAL A 88 -16.42 -9.75 3.73
N ALA A 89 -15.89 -10.94 4.06
CA ALA A 89 -15.41 -11.28 5.40
C ALA A 89 -14.28 -10.36 5.89
N HIS A 90 -13.40 -9.94 4.98
CA HIS A 90 -12.29 -9.03 5.27
C HIS A 90 -12.62 -7.55 5.02
N GLY A 91 -13.87 -7.21 4.67
CA GLY A 91 -14.31 -5.84 4.45
C GLY A 91 -13.66 -5.15 3.25
N LEU A 92 -13.26 -5.92 2.23
CA LEU A 92 -12.53 -5.47 1.05
C LEU A 92 -13.44 -4.94 -0.08
N ILE A 93 -14.76 -5.00 0.10
CA ILE A 93 -15.75 -4.46 -0.83
C ILE A 93 -16.83 -3.67 -0.08
N GLY A 94 -17.53 -2.78 -0.80
CA GLY A 94 -18.63 -1.98 -0.27
C GLY A 94 -18.21 -0.95 0.79
N THR A 95 -19.12 -0.62 1.70
CA THR A 95 -18.92 0.46 2.70
C THR A 95 -17.67 0.33 3.57
N PRO A 96 -17.28 -0.86 4.08
CA PRO A 96 -16.04 -0.99 4.86
C PRO A 96 -14.79 -0.59 4.06
N GLN A 97 -14.70 -1.05 2.81
CA GLN A 97 -13.59 -0.67 1.93
C GLN A 97 -13.64 0.81 1.57
N HIS A 98 -14.82 1.37 1.31
CA HIS A 98 -14.98 2.80 1.06
C HIS A 98 -14.42 3.62 2.21
N PHE A 99 -14.72 3.26 3.45
CA PHE A 99 -14.19 3.94 4.62
C PHE A 99 -12.66 3.87 4.68
N ALA A 100 -12.06 2.70 4.47
CA ALA A 100 -10.62 2.53 4.47
C ALA A 100 -9.92 3.39 3.39
N LEU A 101 -10.44 3.36 2.16
CA LEU A 101 -9.92 4.15 1.04
C LEU A 101 -10.10 5.66 1.29
N LYS A 102 -11.24 6.06 1.85
CA LYS A 102 -11.52 7.46 2.19
C LYS A 102 -10.53 8.02 3.20
N VAL A 103 -10.28 7.29 4.28
CA VAL A 103 -9.30 7.70 5.31
C VAL A 103 -7.91 7.84 4.69
N LEU A 104 -7.53 6.94 3.77
CA LEU A 104 -6.24 6.98 3.09
C LEU A 104 -6.12 8.20 2.16
N GLY A 105 -7.14 8.46 1.33
CA GLY A 105 -7.16 9.63 0.44
C GLY A 105 -7.24 10.96 1.18
N ASP A 106 -7.99 11.03 2.29
CA ASP A 106 -8.03 12.24 3.14
C ASP A 106 -6.66 12.50 3.79
N LEU A 107 -5.95 11.45 4.21
CA LEU A 107 -4.60 11.58 4.75
C LEU A 107 -3.60 12.05 3.67
N GLU A 108 -3.74 11.56 2.44
CA GLU A 108 -2.93 12.01 1.30
C GLU A 108 -3.14 13.51 1.02
N LYS A 109 -4.39 13.96 0.96
CA LYS A 109 -4.74 15.39 0.77
C LYS A 109 -4.17 16.26 1.89
N ALA A 110 -4.17 15.74 3.12
CA ALA A 110 -3.65 16.45 4.27
C ALA A 110 -2.11 16.56 4.31
N ARG A 111 -1.35 16.05 3.32
CA ARG A 111 0.13 16.02 3.33
C ARG A 111 0.78 17.37 3.65
N SER A 112 0.25 18.47 3.11
CA SER A 112 0.79 19.83 3.30
C SER A 112 0.63 20.35 4.73
N THR A 113 -0.27 19.76 5.51
CA THR A 113 -0.48 20.12 6.93
C THR A 113 0.59 19.54 7.85
N PHE A 114 1.35 18.55 7.39
CA PHE A 114 2.39 17.92 8.17
C PHE A 114 3.68 18.72 8.16
N ARG A 115 4.18 19.07 9.34
CA ARG A 115 5.49 19.74 9.49
C ARG A 115 6.68 18.85 9.09
N ARG A 116 6.50 17.53 9.09
CA ARG A 116 7.53 16.54 8.73
C ARG A 116 6.93 15.52 7.76
N ALA A 117 7.48 15.47 6.55
CA ALA A 117 7.08 14.55 5.49
C ALA A 117 7.09 13.08 5.93
N TRP A 118 8.16 12.66 6.60
CA TRP A 118 8.33 11.28 7.05
C TRP A 118 7.31 10.82 8.09
N ARG A 119 6.79 11.75 8.92
CA ARG A 119 5.68 11.45 9.83
C ARG A 119 4.38 11.17 9.06
N TRP A 120 4.16 11.88 7.97
CA TRP A 120 3.01 11.64 7.09
C TRP A 120 3.17 10.31 6.35
N ILE A 121 4.34 10.04 5.76
CA ILE A 121 4.66 8.73 5.13
C ILE A 121 4.42 7.58 6.09
N ARG A 122 4.94 7.66 7.32
CA ARG A 122 4.75 6.61 8.32
C ARG A 122 3.27 6.33 8.58
N LYS A 123 2.43 7.37 8.66
CA LYS A 123 0.97 7.20 8.82
C LYS A 123 0.33 6.56 7.59
N MET A 124 0.73 6.96 6.39
CA MET A 124 0.27 6.34 5.14
C MET A 124 0.64 4.85 5.12
N LEU A 125 1.88 4.49 5.45
CA LEU A 125 2.34 3.10 5.51
C LEU A 125 1.56 2.25 6.52
N ILE A 126 1.21 2.82 7.69
CA ILE A 126 0.39 2.12 8.70
C ILE A 126 -1.04 1.85 8.18
N LEU A 127 -1.66 2.82 7.49
CA LEU A 127 -3.00 2.61 6.92
C LEU A 127 -2.96 1.62 5.75
N LEU A 128 -1.92 1.69 4.92
CA LEU A 128 -1.68 0.74 3.83
C LEU A 128 -1.54 -0.69 4.38
N ASP A 129 -0.82 -0.88 5.49
CA ASP A 129 -0.69 -2.18 6.13
C ASP A 129 -2.04 -2.83 6.43
N ALA A 130 -2.96 -2.08 7.03
CA ALA A 130 -4.25 -2.62 7.43
C ALA A 130 -5.02 -3.16 6.22
N VAL A 131 -5.00 -2.44 5.11
CA VAL A 131 -5.67 -2.87 3.86
C VAL A 131 -4.92 -4.02 3.19
N LEU A 132 -3.59 -3.92 3.07
CA LEU A 132 -2.76 -4.98 2.47
C LEU A 132 -2.90 -6.30 3.24
N LYS A 133 -2.94 -6.25 4.57
CA LYS A 133 -3.13 -7.43 5.43
C LYS A 133 -4.48 -8.10 5.16
N SER A 134 -5.56 -7.31 5.08
CA SER A 134 -6.87 -7.84 4.71
C SER A 134 -6.87 -8.51 3.33
N ILE A 135 -6.22 -7.89 2.34
CA ILE A 135 -6.09 -8.47 0.98
C ILE A 135 -5.30 -9.78 1.00
N VAL A 136 -4.17 -9.80 1.70
CA VAL A 136 -3.31 -10.98 1.83
C VAL A 136 -4.06 -12.12 2.54
N ASP A 137 -4.80 -11.82 3.61
CA ASP A 137 -5.58 -12.82 4.32
C ASP A 137 -6.73 -13.38 3.46
N ALA A 138 -7.40 -12.53 2.67
CA ALA A 138 -8.39 -12.98 1.69
C ALA A 138 -7.77 -13.80 0.54
N ALA A 139 -6.54 -13.52 0.13
CA ALA A 139 -5.85 -14.29 -0.91
C ALA A 139 -5.41 -15.68 -0.40
N LYS A 140 -4.93 -15.77 0.85
CA LYS A 140 -4.51 -17.03 1.48
C LYS A 140 -5.58 -18.12 1.46
N SER A 141 -6.86 -17.75 1.54
CA SER A 141 -7.96 -18.71 1.50
C SER A 141 -8.06 -19.48 0.17
N VAL A 142 -7.44 -18.97 -0.90
CA VAL A 142 -7.53 -19.53 -2.26
C VAL A 142 -6.29 -20.34 -2.64
N VAL A 143 -5.11 -19.81 -2.32
CA VAL A 143 -3.82 -20.34 -2.80
C VAL A 143 -2.92 -20.90 -1.68
N GLY A 144 -3.35 -20.82 -0.42
CA GLY A 144 -2.59 -21.29 0.73
C GLY A 144 -1.58 -20.27 1.26
N PHE A 145 -0.61 -20.76 2.04
CA PHE A 145 0.37 -19.91 2.72
C PHE A 145 1.41 -19.32 1.75
N GLY A 146 1.81 -18.06 1.98
CA GLY A 146 2.97 -17.43 1.32
C GLY A 146 2.65 -16.29 0.35
N VAL A 147 1.43 -16.22 -0.20
CA VAL A 147 1.09 -15.15 -1.16
C VAL A 147 1.01 -13.80 -0.45
N GLY A 148 1.80 -12.84 -0.94
CA GLY A 148 1.86 -11.47 -0.44
C GLY A 148 2.50 -11.29 0.94
N ALA A 149 3.06 -12.33 1.56
CA ALA A 149 3.75 -12.22 2.85
C ALA A 149 4.96 -11.26 2.78
N ALA A 150 5.75 -11.36 1.72
CA ALA A 150 6.89 -10.49 1.48
C ALA A 150 6.50 -9.01 1.39
N VAL A 151 5.31 -8.70 0.85
CA VAL A 151 4.80 -7.31 0.78
C VAL A 151 4.58 -6.74 2.19
N LEU A 152 4.00 -7.53 3.09
CA LEU A 152 3.76 -7.11 4.48
C LEU A 152 5.09 -6.90 5.22
N GLU A 153 6.02 -7.85 5.10
CA GLU A 153 7.35 -7.78 5.72
C GLU A 153 8.16 -6.58 5.23
N TYR A 154 8.16 -6.34 3.92
CA TYR A 154 8.85 -5.20 3.32
C TYR A 154 8.30 -3.88 3.81
N LYS A 155 6.98 -3.74 3.83
CA LYS A 155 6.32 -2.53 4.34
C LYS A 155 6.58 -2.36 5.85
N ASP A 156 6.59 -3.43 6.65
CA ASP A 156 6.96 -3.36 8.08
C ASP A 156 8.40 -2.87 8.30
N ALA A 157 9.33 -3.33 7.45
CA ALA A 157 10.70 -2.82 7.45
C ALA A 157 10.72 -1.32 7.16
N LEU A 158 9.97 -0.85 6.15
CA LEU A 158 9.85 0.57 5.84
C LEU A 158 9.23 1.39 6.98
N ILE A 159 8.18 0.90 7.65
CA ILE A 159 7.62 1.58 8.84
C ILE A 159 8.67 1.71 9.93
N SER A 160 9.47 0.66 10.15
CA SER A 160 10.51 0.64 11.19
C SER A 160 11.65 1.61 10.87
N MET A 161 11.87 1.90 9.58
CA MET A 161 12.88 2.82 9.09
C MET A 161 12.42 4.27 9.01
N THR A 162 11.12 4.57 9.19
CA THR A 162 10.52 5.93 9.02
C THR A 162 10.01 6.53 10.33
#